data_AF-A0AAD8TPB2-F1
#
_entry.id   AF-A0AAD8TPB2-F1
#
_cell.length_a   1.000
_cell.length_b   1.000
_cell.length_c   1.000
_cell.angle_alpha   90.00
_cell.angle_beta   90.00
_cell.angle_gamma   90.00
#
_symmetry.space_group_name_H-M   'P 1'
#
loop_
_entity.id
_entity.type
_entity.pdbx_description
1 polymer ?
#
loop_
_entity_poly.entity_id
_entity_poly.type
_entity_poly.pdbx_seq_one_letter_code
_entity_poly.pdbx_strand_id
1 'polypeptide(L)'
;MGSIDGGSAIKKSNCYHAHGRGAARCGSGTGEQHMFMLLFGAAQLVLSFIPNFHSMAWLSAVAAAMSFTYATIGLGLGLAKTVGDGAIKGGVAGVPVATAAQKTWLVAQAVGDIAFAYPYTIVLLEIQDTLRSSPPEGETMRKGNVVAVLATTFFYLCVGCFGYAAFGNAAPGNLLTGFGFYEPYWLVDFANACIILHILGGYQMYSQQIFTVVDRWFAARFPESAFVNKNYAVRFLPGLPRVRTCW
;
A
#
# COMPACT_ATOMS: atom_id res chain seq x y z
N MET A 1 -7.33 -3.21 -1.40
CA MET A 1 -8.03 -3.06 -0.11
C MET A 1 -7.59 -1.83 0.66
N GLY A 2 -6.32 -1.70 1.09
CA GLY A 2 -5.86 -0.68 2.04
C GLY A 2 -6.28 0.78 1.81
N SER A 3 -6.24 1.31 0.58
CA SER A 3 -6.61 2.72 0.31
C SER A 3 -8.11 3.01 0.45
N ILE A 4 -8.97 2.07 0.04
CA ILE A 4 -10.43 2.20 0.12
C ILE A 4 -10.86 2.10 1.59
N ASP A 5 -10.25 1.17 2.32
CA ASP A 5 -10.49 0.98 3.74
C ASP A 5 -9.98 2.17 4.56
N GLY A 6 -8.83 2.74 4.20
CA GLY A 6 -8.25 3.91 4.87
C GLY A 6 -9.07 5.19 4.67
N GLY A 7 -9.51 5.47 3.44
CA GLY A 7 -10.39 6.63 3.17
C GLY A 7 -11.73 6.52 3.89
N SER A 8 -12.31 5.30 3.91
CA SER A 8 -13.52 5.01 4.68
C SER A 8 -13.30 5.17 6.18
N ALA A 9 -12.14 4.76 6.70
CA ALA A 9 -11.78 4.89 8.11
C ALA A 9 -11.67 6.35 8.56
N ILE A 10 -10.97 7.20 7.79
CA ILE A 10 -10.79 8.64 8.09
C ILE A 10 -12.13 9.38 8.11
N LYS A 11 -13.02 9.05 7.18
CA LYS A 11 -14.34 9.70 7.17
C LYS A 11 -15.19 9.23 8.34
N LYS A 12 -15.11 7.94 8.69
CA LYS A 12 -15.85 7.35 9.81
C LYS A 12 -15.40 7.92 11.15
N SER A 13 -14.10 8.04 11.41
CA SER A 13 -13.55 8.67 12.63
C SER A 13 -13.99 10.13 12.75
N ASN A 14 -13.86 10.93 11.69
CA ASN A 14 -14.31 12.32 11.65
C ASN A 14 -15.82 12.47 11.89
N CYS A 15 -16.65 11.58 11.33
CA CYS A 15 -18.11 11.60 11.54
C CYS A 15 -18.48 11.35 13.00
N TYR A 16 -17.89 10.33 13.64
CA TYR A 16 -18.14 10.04 15.04
C TYR A 16 -17.61 11.12 15.98
N HIS A 17 -16.54 11.82 15.60
CA HIS A 17 -16.05 12.96 16.35
C HIS A 17 -16.99 14.16 16.26
N ALA A 18 -17.54 14.43 15.06
CA ALA A 18 -18.46 15.55 14.85
C ALA A 18 -19.86 15.33 15.46
N HIS A 19 -20.36 14.09 15.52
CA HIS A 19 -21.75 13.78 15.92
C HIS A 19 -21.89 12.95 17.20
N GLY A 20 -20.78 12.60 17.86
CA GLY A 20 -20.77 11.81 19.09
C GLY A 20 -20.80 10.29 18.88
N ARG A 21 -20.35 9.54 19.89
CA ARG A 21 -20.31 8.06 19.88
C ARG A 21 -21.74 7.50 19.77
N GLY A 22 -22.04 6.77 18.70
CA GLY A 22 -23.34 6.09 18.51
C GLY A 22 -24.29 6.72 17.47
N ALA A 23 -23.88 7.76 16.75
CA ALA A 23 -24.69 8.31 15.67
C ALA A 23 -24.95 7.26 14.57
N ALA A 24 -26.19 6.79 14.44
CA ALA A 24 -26.63 5.79 13.45
C ALA A 24 -26.38 6.22 11.98
N ARG A 25 -26.08 7.51 11.76
CA ARG A 25 -25.75 8.10 10.45
C ARG A 25 -24.28 7.96 10.04
N CYS A 26 -23.38 7.53 10.91
CA CYS A 26 -21.94 7.43 10.62
C CYS A 26 -21.49 6.06 10.04
N GLY A 27 -22.38 5.39 9.30
CA GLY A 27 -22.03 4.19 8.55
C GLY A 27 -21.38 4.56 7.21
N SER A 28 -20.19 4.03 6.91
CA SER A 28 -19.63 4.09 5.56
C SER A 28 -20.46 3.18 4.66
N GLY A 29 -21.39 3.76 3.90
CA GLY A 29 -22.22 3.03 2.94
C GLY A 29 -21.43 2.53 1.74
N THR A 30 -21.95 1.50 1.05
CA THR A 30 -21.36 0.94 -0.19
C THR A 30 -21.15 1.99 -1.28
N GLY A 31 -22.06 2.97 -1.40
CA GLY A 31 -21.92 4.08 -2.33
C GLY A 31 -20.69 4.97 -2.06
N GLU A 32 -20.25 5.09 -0.82
CA GLU A 32 -19.09 5.91 -0.47
C GLU A 32 -17.76 5.19 -0.73
N GLN A 33 -17.72 3.88 -0.50
CA GLN A 33 -16.58 3.04 -0.87
C GLN A 33 -16.34 3.10 -2.39
N HIS A 34 -17.42 3.09 -3.19
CA HIS A 34 -17.34 3.28 -4.63
C HIS A 34 -16.79 4.66 -4.99
N MET A 35 -17.17 5.72 -4.26
CA MET A 35 -16.63 7.06 -4.51
C MET A 35 -15.13 7.14 -4.21
N PHE A 36 -14.65 6.56 -3.11
CA PHE A 36 -13.21 6.49 -2.81
C PHE A 36 -12.47 5.66 -3.84
N MET A 37 -13.05 4.55 -4.31
CA MET A 37 -12.48 3.73 -5.37
C MET A 37 -12.37 4.51 -6.70
N LEU A 38 -13.40 5.26 -7.08
CA LEU A 38 -13.39 6.12 -8.27
C LEU A 38 -12.37 7.27 -8.15
N LEU A 39 -12.30 7.93 -6.99
CA LEU A 39 -11.35 9.02 -6.75
C LEU A 39 -9.91 8.51 -6.78
N PHE A 40 -9.66 7.36 -6.13
CA PHE A 40 -8.35 6.72 -6.13
C PHE A 40 -7.96 6.27 -7.54
N GLY A 41 -8.88 5.67 -8.30
CA GLY A 41 -8.68 5.32 -9.70
C GLY A 41 -8.42 6.53 -10.60
N ALA A 42 -9.13 7.64 -10.38
CA ALA A 42 -8.90 8.89 -11.09
C ALA A 42 -7.50 9.47 -10.78
N ALA A 43 -7.09 9.45 -9.51
CA ALA A 43 -5.74 9.85 -9.13
C ALA A 43 -4.66 8.95 -9.77
N GLN A 44 -4.87 7.63 -9.78
CA GLN A 44 -4.00 6.67 -10.45
C GLN A 44 -3.90 6.89 -11.96
N LEU A 45 -5.02 7.22 -12.62
CA LEU A 45 -5.05 7.60 -14.04
C LEU A 45 -4.24 8.87 -14.30
N VAL A 46 -4.48 9.93 -13.51
CA VAL A 46 -3.73 11.20 -13.64
C VAL A 46 -2.23 10.99 -13.41
N LEU A 47 -1.86 10.21 -12.38
CA LEU A 47 -0.47 9.90 -12.09
C LEU A 47 0.17 9.06 -13.21
N SER A 48 -0.56 8.12 -13.81
CA SER A 48 -0.08 7.30 -14.94
C SER A 48 0.37 8.16 -16.12
N PHE A 49 -0.23 9.35 -16.31
CA PHE A 49 0.15 10.28 -17.36
C PHE A 49 1.47 11.01 -17.10
N ILE A 50 2.14 10.89 -15.94
CA ILE A 50 3.40 11.57 -15.60
C ILE A 50 4.59 10.59 -15.74
N PRO A 51 5.28 10.52 -16.89
CA PRO A 51 6.48 9.70 -17.02
C PRO A 51 7.69 10.62 -16.93
N ASN A 52 8.36 10.57 -15.78
CA ASN A 52 9.75 10.99 -15.74
C ASN A 52 10.48 10.14 -14.71
N PHE A 53 11.08 9.03 -15.18
CA PHE A 53 11.85 8.09 -14.35
C PHE A 53 12.97 8.78 -13.55
N HIS A 54 13.58 9.83 -14.12
CA HIS A 54 14.62 10.61 -13.43
C HIS A 54 14.06 11.46 -12.26
N SER A 55 12.74 11.60 -12.15
CA SER A 55 12.04 12.26 -11.04
C SER A 55 11.19 11.29 -10.20
N MET A 56 11.45 9.98 -10.21
CA MET A 56 10.68 9.03 -9.36
C MET A 56 11.38 8.68 -8.05
N ALA A 57 12.68 8.98 -7.90
CA ALA A 57 13.43 8.69 -6.68
C ALA A 57 12.85 9.39 -5.44
N TRP A 58 12.41 10.64 -5.55
CA TRP A 58 11.76 11.35 -4.44
C TRP A 58 10.40 10.74 -4.09
N LEU A 59 9.64 10.28 -5.08
CA LEU A 59 8.34 9.64 -4.89
C LEU A 59 8.51 8.26 -4.21
N SER A 60 9.56 7.51 -4.58
CA SER A 60 9.99 6.31 -3.86
C SER A 60 10.34 6.60 -2.41
N ALA A 61 11.17 7.63 -2.17
CA ALA A 61 11.61 8.00 -0.83
C ALA A 61 10.43 8.43 0.06
N VAL A 62 9.50 9.22 -0.48
CA VAL A 62 8.26 9.60 0.21
C VAL A 62 7.39 8.37 0.48
N ALA A 63 7.17 7.50 -0.50
CA ALA A 63 6.39 6.28 -0.31
C ALA A 63 7.00 5.36 0.76
N ALA A 64 8.33 5.21 0.78
CA ALA A 64 9.04 4.46 1.80
C ALA A 64 8.90 5.11 3.19
N ALA A 65 9.08 6.43 3.29
CA ALA A 65 8.90 7.17 4.54
C ALA A 65 7.47 7.04 5.09
N MET A 66 6.46 7.15 4.24
CA MET A 66 5.06 6.92 4.61
C MET A 66 4.83 5.47 5.08
N SER A 67 5.52 4.49 4.47
CA SER A 67 5.47 3.09 4.89
C SER A 67 5.95 2.86 6.31
N PHE A 68 7.18 3.32 6.59
CA PHE A 68 7.75 3.24 7.93
C PHE A 68 6.90 4.01 8.95
N THR A 69 6.32 5.15 8.55
CA THR A 69 5.48 5.96 9.42
C THR A 69 4.21 5.21 9.83
N TYR A 70 3.41 4.72 8.88
CA TYR A 70 2.17 4.02 9.23
C TYR A 70 2.46 2.70 9.99
N ALA A 71 3.53 1.99 9.62
CA ALA A 71 3.89 0.73 10.27
C ALA A 71 4.33 0.95 11.73
N THR A 72 5.11 2.01 11.98
CA THR A 72 5.53 2.40 13.35
C THR A 72 4.34 2.83 14.19
N ILE A 73 3.40 3.59 13.62
CA ILE A 73 2.16 3.98 14.32
C ILE A 73 1.31 2.74 14.64
N GLY A 74 1.10 1.85 13.67
CA GLY A 74 0.35 0.61 13.87
C GLY A 74 0.97 -0.29 14.94
N LEU A 75 2.30 -0.41 14.95
CA LEU A 75 3.06 -1.12 15.98
C LEU A 75 2.86 -0.49 17.36
N GLY A 76 3.04 0.83 17.46
CA GLY A 76 2.88 1.57 18.71
C GLY A 76 1.47 1.43 19.29
N LEU A 77 0.44 1.55 18.46
CA LEU A 77 -0.96 1.36 18.86
C LEU A 77 -1.26 -0.07 19.31
N GLY A 78 -0.75 -1.07 18.58
CA GLY A 78 -0.84 -2.49 18.94
C GLY A 78 -0.20 -2.79 20.30
N LEU A 79 1.02 -2.29 20.51
CA LEU A 79 1.73 -2.46 21.77
C LEU A 79 1.02 -1.74 22.92
N ALA A 80 0.67 -0.46 22.74
CA ALA A 80 -0.01 0.34 23.75
C ALA A 80 -1.34 -0.29 24.17
N LYS A 81 -2.10 -0.83 23.22
CA LYS A 81 -3.35 -1.52 23.52
C LYS A 81 -3.13 -2.84 24.25
N THR A 82 -2.14 -3.64 23.85
CA THR A 82 -1.82 -4.90 24.52
C THR A 82 -1.41 -4.66 25.98
N VAL A 83 -0.56 -3.64 26.22
CA VAL A 83 -0.14 -3.24 27.57
C VAL A 83 -1.31 -2.67 28.37
N GLY A 84 -2.11 -1.78 27.78
CA GLY A 84 -3.25 -1.13 28.45
C GLY A 84 -4.38 -2.09 28.81
N ASP A 85 -4.64 -3.10 27.97
CA ASP A 85 -5.62 -4.14 28.26
C ASP A 85 -5.09 -5.15 29.30
N GLY A 86 -3.77 -5.16 29.57
CA GLY A 86 -3.12 -6.05 30.55
C GLY A 86 -3.17 -7.54 30.20
N ALA A 87 -3.60 -7.89 28.99
CA ALA A 87 -3.82 -9.26 28.55
C ALA A 87 -3.54 -9.42 27.05
N ILE A 88 -2.98 -10.58 26.69
CA ILE A 88 -2.81 -10.99 25.30
C ILE A 88 -4.08 -11.70 24.85
N LYS A 89 -4.81 -11.12 23.88
CA LYS A 89 -6.07 -11.67 23.37
C LYS A 89 -5.88 -12.73 22.28
N GLY A 90 -4.72 -12.74 21.64
CA GLY A 90 -4.36 -13.74 20.64
C GLY A 90 -4.07 -15.11 21.27
N GLY A 91 -4.40 -16.18 20.56
CA GLY A 91 -4.14 -17.56 21.01
C GLY A 91 -3.65 -18.46 19.87
N VAL A 92 -2.91 -19.51 20.22
CA VAL A 92 -2.32 -20.46 19.24
C VAL A 92 -3.40 -21.19 18.42
N ALA A 93 -4.57 -21.40 19.02
CA ALA A 93 -5.70 -22.02 18.33
C ALA A 93 -6.27 -21.15 17.20
N GLY A 94 -6.04 -19.84 17.19
CA GLY A 94 -6.55 -18.92 16.17
C GLY A 94 -8.09 -18.84 16.14
N VAL A 95 -8.63 -18.46 14.98
CA VAL A 95 -10.08 -18.28 14.77
C VAL A 95 -10.82 -19.64 14.88
N PRO A 96 -11.87 -19.76 15.73
CA PRO A 96 -12.67 -20.98 15.82
C PRO A 96 -13.50 -21.16 14.54
N VAL A 97 -13.52 -22.37 14.01
CA VAL A 97 -14.29 -22.74 12.81
C VAL A 97 -14.95 -24.09 13.00
N ALA A 98 -16.05 -24.33 12.28
CA ALA A 98 -16.89 -25.50 12.45
C ALA A 98 -16.24 -26.80 11.95
N THR A 99 -15.36 -26.72 10.93
CA THR A 99 -14.75 -27.91 10.32
C THR A 99 -13.24 -27.78 10.15
N ALA A 100 -12.55 -28.92 10.17
CA ALA A 100 -11.11 -28.98 9.89
C ALA A 100 -10.77 -28.48 8.47
N ALA A 101 -11.62 -28.76 7.48
CA ALA A 101 -11.42 -28.28 6.11
C ALA A 101 -11.42 -26.75 6.03
N GLN A 102 -12.35 -26.07 6.71
CA GLN A 102 -12.38 -24.62 6.81
C GLN A 102 -11.13 -24.08 7.52
N LYS A 103 -10.66 -24.78 8.56
CA LYS A 103 -9.44 -24.39 9.28
C LYS A 103 -8.23 -24.44 8.35
N THR A 104 -8.07 -25.53 7.62
CA THR A 104 -6.99 -25.71 6.63
C THR A 104 -7.06 -24.66 5.53
N TRP A 105 -8.27 -24.35 5.04
CA TRP A 105 -8.47 -23.30 4.05
C TRP A 105 -8.02 -21.92 4.54
N LEU A 106 -8.42 -21.51 5.75
CA LEU A 106 -7.99 -20.23 6.34
C LEU A 106 -6.48 -20.17 6.54
N VAL A 107 -5.84 -21.28 6.94
CA VAL A 107 -4.38 -21.36 7.03
C VAL A 107 -3.75 -21.19 5.65
N ALA A 108 -4.28 -21.84 4.62
CA ALA A 108 -3.79 -21.70 3.25
C ALA A 108 -3.95 -20.25 2.74
N GLN A 109 -5.07 -19.58 3.04
CA GLN A 109 -5.26 -18.16 2.73
C GLN A 109 -4.25 -17.28 3.44
N ALA A 110 -4.00 -17.49 4.74
CA ALA A 110 -3.00 -16.73 5.49
C ALA A 110 -1.58 -16.93 4.91
N VAL A 111 -1.22 -18.15 4.50
CA VAL A 111 0.04 -18.42 3.81
C VAL A 111 0.09 -17.69 2.46
N GLY A 112 -1.02 -17.67 1.71
CA GLY A 112 -1.16 -16.92 0.46
C GLY A 112 -0.97 -15.42 0.66
N ASP A 113 -1.56 -14.84 1.71
CA ASP A 113 -1.43 -13.43 2.05
C ASP A 113 0.02 -13.08 2.41
N ILE A 114 0.71 -13.94 3.17
CA ILE A 114 2.14 -13.78 3.48
C ILE A 114 2.98 -13.83 2.19
N ALA A 115 2.73 -14.82 1.32
CA ALA A 115 3.46 -14.95 0.06
C ALA A 115 3.25 -13.71 -0.85
N PHE A 116 2.02 -13.20 -0.92
CA PHE A 116 1.68 -12.01 -1.70
C PHE A 116 2.28 -10.72 -1.12
N ALA A 117 2.68 -10.71 0.15
CA ALA A 117 3.31 -9.57 0.80
C ALA A 117 4.79 -9.36 0.43
N TYR A 118 5.42 -10.33 -0.26
CA TYR A 118 6.81 -10.24 -0.76
C TYR A 118 6.93 -10.25 -2.32
N PRO A 119 6.17 -9.43 -3.08
CA PRO A 119 6.28 -9.41 -4.54
C PRO A 119 7.40 -8.44 -4.94
N TYR A 120 8.64 -8.91 -4.98
CA TYR A 120 9.80 -8.05 -5.33
C TYR A 120 10.51 -8.48 -6.63
N THR A 121 10.25 -9.69 -7.14
CA THR A 121 10.99 -10.29 -8.25
C THR A 121 10.87 -9.53 -9.57
N ILE A 122 9.68 -9.00 -9.89
CA ILE A 122 9.43 -8.23 -11.11
C ILE A 122 10.20 -6.91 -11.09
N VAL A 123 10.26 -6.25 -9.94
CA VAL A 123 10.90 -4.94 -9.79
C VAL A 123 12.43 -5.08 -9.69
N LEU A 124 12.93 -6.21 -9.15
CA LEU A 124 14.35 -6.45 -8.96
C LEU A 124 15.16 -6.37 -10.27
N LEU A 125 14.65 -6.97 -11.35
CA LEU A 125 15.35 -7.04 -12.63
C LEU A 125 15.51 -5.65 -13.27
N GLU A 126 14.48 -4.81 -13.18
CA GLU A 126 14.52 -3.44 -13.70
C GLU A 126 15.41 -2.53 -12.85
N ILE A 127 15.44 -2.70 -11.51
CA ILE A 127 16.38 -1.93 -10.68
C ILE A 127 17.83 -2.33 -11.01
N GLN A 128 18.10 -3.62 -11.21
CA GLN A 128 19.44 -4.10 -11.59
C GLN A 128 19.94 -3.40 -12.85
N ASP A 129 19.10 -3.30 -13.89
CA ASP A 129 19.43 -2.64 -15.17
C ASP A 129 19.72 -1.12 -15.04
N THR A 130 19.32 -0.49 -13.93
CA THR A 130 19.55 0.95 -13.67
C THR A 130 20.77 1.27 -12.81
N LEU A 131 21.40 0.26 -12.19
CA LEU A 131 22.53 0.50 -11.31
C LEU A 131 23.82 0.80 -12.08
N ARG A 132 24.74 1.52 -11.43
CA ARG A 132 26.06 1.76 -12.01
C ARG A 132 26.85 0.46 -12.06
N SER A 133 27.58 0.26 -13.14
CA SER A 133 28.41 -0.91 -13.43
C SER A 133 29.62 -1.12 -12.49
N SER A 134 29.88 -0.20 -11.55
CA SER A 134 30.92 -0.34 -10.52
C SER A 134 30.45 0.22 -9.17
N PRO A 135 30.45 -0.57 -8.07
CA PRO A 135 30.72 -2.02 -7.96
C PRO A 135 29.65 -2.89 -8.66
N PRO A 136 29.83 -4.22 -8.78
CA PRO A 136 28.89 -5.10 -9.49
C PRO A 136 27.45 -4.91 -9.01
N GLU A 137 26.53 -4.70 -9.97
CA GLU A 137 25.10 -4.39 -9.72
C GLU A 137 24.45 -5.45 -8.81
N GLY A 138 24.79 -6.73 -9.02
CA GLY A 138 24.34 -7.85 -8.20
C GLY A 138 24.76 -7.76 -6.73
N GLU A 139 25.95 -7.22 -6.43
CA GLU A 139 26.43 -7.07 -5.05
C GLU A 139 25.69 -5.94 -4.33
N THR A 140 25.57 -4.79 -4.99
CA THR A 140 24.85 -3.61 -4.46
C THR A 140 23.38 -3.94 -4.24
N MET A 141 22.72 -4.56 -5.23
CA MET A 141 21.33 -5.00 -5.10
C MET A 141 21.12 -6.02 -4.02
N ARG A 142 22.03 -7.00 -3.89
CA ARG A 142 21.91 -8.02 -2.85
C ARG A 142 21.93 -7.40 -1.46
N LYS A 143 22.85 -6.46 -1.19
CA LYS A 143 22.92 -5.75 0.09
C LYS A 143 21.63 -4.96 0.35
N GLY A 144 21.17 -4.19 -0.63
CA GLY A 144 19.92 -3.42 -0.52
C GLY A 144 18.71 -4.31 -0.28
N ASN A 145 18.58 -5.41 -1.03
CA ASN A 145 17.47 -6.33 -0.91
C ASN A 145 17.45 -7.05 0.45
N VAL A 146 18.61 -7.47 0.96
CA VAL A 146 18.70 -8.06 2.30
C VAL A 146 18.19 -7.09 3.36
N VAL A 147 18.62 -5.83 3.32
CA VAL A 147 18.16 -4.80 4.27
C VAL A 147 16.65 -4.57 4.13
N ALA A 148 16.14 -4.44 2.90
CA ALA A 148 14.73 -4.22 2.64
C ALA A 148 13.87 -5.39 3.14
N VAL A 149 14.25 -6.64 2.84
CA VAL A 149 13.52 -7.84 3.29
C VAL A 149 13.55 -7.96 4.80
N LEU A 150 14.70 -7.73 5.45
CA LEU A 150 14.79 -7.78 6.91
C LEU A 150 13.92 -6.71 7.57
N ALA A 151 13.94 -5.47 7.07
CA ALA A 151 13.12 -4.39 7.60
C ALA A 151 11.63 -4.69 7.42
N THR A 152 11.20 -5.09 6.22
CA THR A 152 9.80 -5.44 5.94
C THR A 152 9.33 -6.61 6.80
N THR A 153 10.14 -7.68 6.93
CA THR A 153 9.83 -8.84 7.77
C THR A 153 9.65 -8.43 9.23
N PHE A 154 10.56 -7.59 9.74
CA PHE A 154 10.48 -7.08 11.11
C PHE A 154 9.16 -6.33 11.33
N PHE A 155 8.81 -5.36 10.47
CA PHE A 155 7.58 -4.59 10.63
C PHE A 155 6.32 -5.45 10.46
N TYR A 156 6.29 -6.36 9.49
CA TYR A 156 5.14 -7.27 9.29
C TYR A 156 4.94 -8.18 10.50
N LEU A 157 6.02 -8.77 11.02
CA LEU A 157 5.93 -9.63 12.20
C LEU A 157 5.50 -8.83 13.42
N CYS A 158 6.12 -7.67 13.68
CA CYS A 158 5.79 -6.84 14.83
C CYS A 158 4.33 -6.34 14.77
N VAL A 159 3.90 -5.74 13.66
CA VAL A 159 2.52 -5.23 13.49
C VAL A 159 1.51 -6.39 13.55
N GLY A 160 1.82 -7.53 12.92
CA GLY A 160 0.96 -8.71 12.97
C GLY A 160 0.84 -9.30 14.39
N CYS A 161 1.96 -9.51 15.08
CA CYS A 161 1.98 -10.07 16.43
C CYS A 161 1.31 -9.15 17.46
N PHE A 162 1.68 -7.86 17.50
CA PHE A 162 1.08 -6.91 18.45
C PHE A 162 -0.36 -6.57 18.09
N GLY A 163 -0.72 -6.55 16.81
CA GLY A 163 -2.11 -6.43 16.37
C GLY A 163 -2.95 -7.63 16.82
N TYR A 164 -2.45 -8.85 16.64
CA TYR A 164 -3.12 -10.06 17.11
C TYR A 164 -3.14 -10.16 18.64
N ALA A 165 -2.12 -9.68 19.34
CA ALA A 165 -2.14 -9.58 20.79
C ALA A 165 -3.22 -8.60 21.30
N ALA A 166 -3.40 -7.47 20.60
CA ALA A 166 -4.35 -6.42 20.97
C ALA A 166 -5.83 -6.76 20.69
N PHE A 167 -6.09 -7.49 19.60
CA PHE A 167 -7.47 -7.76 19.13
C PHE A 167 -7.85 -9.25 19.09
N GLY A 168 -6.88 -10.17 19.17
CA GLY A 168 -7.11 -11.60 19.07
C GLY A 168 -7.81 -11.99 17.78
N ASN A 169 -8.77 -12.90 17.87
CA ASN A 169 -9.56 -13.37 16.73
C ASN A 169 -10.48 -12.30 16.10
N ALA A 170 -10.61 -11.13 16.74
CA ALA A 170 -11.34 -9.98 16.20
C ALA A 170 -10.42 -8.97 15.48
N ALA A 171 -9.16 -9.33 15.22
CA ALA A 171 -8.23 -8.49 14.48
C ALA A 171 -8.78 -8.17 13.07
N PRO A 172 -8.91 -6.88 12.72
CA PRO A 172 -9.42 -6.48 11.41
C PRO A 172 -8.34 -6.60 10.33
N GLY A 173 -8.75 -6.80 9.06
CA GLY A 173 -7.82 -6.90 7.93
C GLY A 173 -6.97 -5.64 7.70
N ASN A 174 -7.54 -4.45 7.93
CA ASN A 174 -6.76 -3.23 8.16
C ASN A 174 -6.70 -2.96 9.66
N LEU A 175 -5.55 -3.22 10.28
CA LEU A 175 -5.34 -3.09 11.73
C LEU A 175 -5.78 -1.73 12.27
N LEU A 176 -5.54 -0.65 11.51
CA LEU A 176 -5.85 0.72 11.92
C LEU A 176 -7.36 0.99 12.07
N THR A 177 -8.21 0.21 11.40
CA THR A 177 -9.67 0.33 11.56
C THR A 177 -10.13 -0.10 12.96
N GLY A 178 -9.43 -1.05 13.58
CA GLY A 178 -9.66 -1.48 14.96
C GLY A 178 -9.32 -0.39 15.98
N PHE A 179 -8.50 0.58 15.59
CA PHE A 179 -8.13 1.75 16.38
C PHE A 179 -8.95 3.00 16.02
N GLY A 180 -10.00 2.92 15.20
CA GLY A 180 -10.76 4.10 14.75
C GLY A 180 -11.40 4.95 15.86
N PHE A 181 -11.46 4.44 17.10
CA PHE A 181 -11.92 5.16 18.30
C PHE A 181 -10.80 5.43 19.32
N TYR A 182 -9.55 5.14 18.97
CA TYR A 182 -8.39 5.35 19.84
C TYR A 182 -8.11 6.85 19.93
N GLU A 183 -7.93 7.35 21.16
CA GLU A 183 -7.54 8.73 21.39
C GLU A 183 -6.00 8.82 21.46
N PRO A 184 -5.35 9.69 20.65
CA PRO A 184 -5.96 10.70 19.80
C PRO A 184 -6.30 10.20 18.37
N TYR A 185 -7.51 10.50 17.91
CA TYR A 185 -8.04 10.03 16.61
C TYR A 185 -7.26 10.53 15.38
N TRP A 186 -6.67 11.73 15.48
CA TRP A 186 -5.87 12.31 14.39
C TRP A 186 -4.67 11.42 14.02
N LEU A 187 -4.13 10.66 14.97
CA LEU A 187 -2.98 9.80 14.73
C LEU A 187 -3.37 8.61 13.85
N VAL A 188 -4.57 8.08 14.05
CA VAL A 188 -5.15 6.99 13.24
C VAL A 188 -5.49 7.50 11.84
N ASP A 189 -6.02 8.71 11.73
CA ASP A 189 -6.31 9.34 10.44
C ASP A 189 -5.04 9.62 9.64
N PHE A 190 -4.01 10.14 10.31
CA PHE A 190 -2.70 10.38 9.72
C PHE A 190 -2.06 9.08 9.22
N ALA A 191 -2.11 8.00 10.01
CA ALA A 191 -1.60 6.70 9.58
C ALA A 191 -2.36 6.13 8.36
N ASN A 192 -3.68 6.28 8.30
CA ASN A 192 -4.45 5.90 7.12
C ASN A 192 -4.13 6.77 5.90
N ALA A 193 -3.86 8.06 6.08
CA ALA A 193 -3.38 8.93 4.99
C ALA A 193 -2.00 8.49 4.48
N CYS A 194 -1.09 8.11 5.38
CA CYS A 194 0.20 7.52 5.01
C CYS A 194 0.04 6.22 4.20
N ILE A 195 -0.91 5.34 4.55
CA ILE A 195 -1.23 4.14 3.76
C ILE A 195 -1.66 4.52 2.33
N ILE A 196 -2.58 5.48 2.20
CA ILE A 196 -3.08 5.92 0.88
C ILE A 196 -1.92 6.45 0.03
N LEU A 197 -1.07 7.32 0.58
CA LEU A 197 0.08 7.88 -0.12
C LEU A 197 1.12 6.81 -0.50
N HIS A 198 1.39 5.87 0.41
CA HIS A 198 2.29 4.75 0.14
C HIS A 198 1.78 3.89 -1.03
N ILE A 199 0.49 3.54 -1.05
CA ILE A 199 -0.11 2.73 -2.11
C ILE A 199 -0.15 3.50 -3.44
N LEU A 200 -0.41 4.81 -3.44
CA LEU A 200 -0.32 5.63 -4.65
C LEU A 200 1.09 5.62 -5.23
N GLY A 201 2.11 5.78 -4.38
CA GLY A 201 3.50 5.73 -4.81
C GLY A 201 3.90 4.36 -5.36
N GLY A 202 3.47 3.29 -4.68
CA GLY A 202 3.68 1.92 -5.13
C GLY A 202 3.00 1.61 -6.46
N TYR A 203 1.76 2.07 -6.66
CA TYR A 203 1.05 1.94 -7.94
C TYR A 203 1.83 2.60 -9.06
N GLN A 204 2.27 3.85 -8.88
CA GLN A 204 3.02 4.56 -9.92
C GLN A 204 4.31 3.82 -10.28
N MET A 205 5.07 3.36 -9.28
CA MET A 205 6.30 2.61 -9.52
C MET A 205 6.06 1.30 -10.27
N TYR A 206 5.01 0.55 -9.92
CA TYR A 206 4.72 -0.74 -10.52
C TYR A 206 4.12 -0.62 -11.92
N SER A 207 3.16 0.30 -12.11
CA SER A 207 2.50 0.52 -13.39
C SER A 207 3.46 1.01 -14.47
N GLN A 208 4.43 1.87 -14.13
CA GLN A 208 5.43 2.34 -15.09
C GLN A 208 6.28 1.21 -15.70
N GLN A 209 6.58 0.16 -14.93
CA GLN A 209 7.29 -1.02 -15.47
C GLN A 209 6.43 -1.77 -16.48
N ILE A 210 5.16 -1.99 -16.15
CA ILE A 210 4.21 -2.67 -17.04
C ILE A 210 4.01 -1.87 -18.33
N PHE A 211 3.80 -0.55 -18.22
CA PHE A 211 3.67 0.31 -19.39
C PHE A 211 4.91 0.21 -20.25
N THR A 212 6.11 0.33 -19.69
CA THR A 212 7.37 0.19 -20.46
C THR A 212 7.48 -1.16 -21.20
N VAL A 213 7.08 -2.28 -20.58
CA VAL A 213 7.07 -3.60 -21.23
C VAL A 213 6.06 -3.65 -22.38
N VAL A 214 4.86 -3.12 -22.16
CA VAL A 214 3.78 -3.10 -23.14
C VAL A 214 4.12 -2.18 -24.32
N ASP A 215 4.63 -0.97 -24.05
CA ASP A 215 5.11 0.00 -25.04
C ASP A 215 6.19 -0.62 -25.93
N ARG A 216 7.21 -1.28 -25.33
CA ARG A 216 8.27 -1.99 -26.07
C ARG A 216 7.70 -3.11 -26.96
N TRP A 217 6.71 -3.84 -26.46
CA TRP A 217 6.06 -4.90 -27.24
C TRP A 217 5.27 -4.34 -28.42
N PHE A 218 4.50 -3.26 -28.22
CA PHE A 218 3.77 -2.59 -29.29
C PHE A 218 4.72 -1.99 -30.34
N ALA A 219 5.82 -1.35 -29.91
CA ALA A 219 6.83 -0.80 -30.80
C ALA A 219 7.49 -1.89 -31.66
N ALA A 220 7.80 -3.05 -31.07
CA ALA A 220 8.34 -4.20 -31.81
C ALA A 220 7.31 -4.81 -32.78
N ARG A 221 6.03 -4.81 -32.42
CA ARG A 221 4.95 -5.41 -33.23
C ARG A 221 4.48 -4.53 -34.38
N PHE A 222 4.55 -3.20 -34.23
CA PHE A 222 4.09 -2.20 -35.20
C PHE A 222 5.14 -1.10 -35.46
N PRO A 223 6.29 -1.45 -36.06
CA PRO A 223 7.40 -0.51 -36.27
C PRO A 223 7.07 0.66 -37.22
N GLU A 224 6.12 0.45 -38.15
CA GLU A 224 5.69 1.46 -39.14
C GLU A 224 4.60 2.41 -38.60
N SER A 225 4.03 2.14 -37.41
CA SER A 225 2.93 2.94 -36.87
C SER A 225 3.44 4.26 -36.29
N ALA A 226 3.10 5.38 -36.93
CA ALA A 226 3.38 6.72 -36.40
C ALA A 226 2.60 7.02 -35.10
N PHE A 227 1.54 6.25 -34.77
CA PHE A 227 0.80 6.38 -33.52
C PHE A 227 1.52 5.73 -32.35
N VAL A 228 2.14 4.57 -32.55
CA VAL A 228 2.88 3.85 -31.51
C VAL A 228 4.28 4.46 -31.30
N ASN A 229 4.94 4.87 -32.38
CA ASN A 229 6.33 5.29 -32.32
C ASN A 229 6.55 6.82 -32.18
N LYS A 230 5.49 7.63 -32.13
CA LYS A 230 5.61 9.08 -31.86
C LYS A 230 5.35 9.41 -30.39
N ASN A 231 6.23 10.22 -29.82
CA ASN A 231 6.02 10.85 -28.53
C ASN A 231 4.94 11.94 -28.63
N TYR A 232 3.81 11.74 -27.95
CA TYR A 232 2.78 12.77 -27.81
C TYR A 232 3.07 13.59 -26.55
N ALA A 233 3.09 14.91 -26.65
CA ALA A 233 3.23 15.79 -25.50
C ALA A 233 1.86 16.37 -25.17
N VAL A 234 1.23 15.89 -24.09
CA VAL A 234 -0.08 16.36 -23.66
C VAL A 234 0.11 17.48 -22.63
N ARG A 235 -0.60 18.60 -22.82
CA ARG A 235 -0.54 19.76 -21.93
C ARG A 235 -1.82 19.81 -21.10
N PHE A 236 -1.76 19.37 -19.84
CA PHE A 236 -2.93 19.26 -18.97
C PHE A 236 -3.44 20.60 -18.42
N LEU A 237 -2.57 21.61 -18.22
CA LEU A 237 -2.91 22.92 -17.64
C LEU A 237 -1.97 24.04 -18.18
N PRO A 238 -2.43 25.30 -18.32
CA PRO A 238 -1.57 26.42 -18.71
C PRO A 238 -0.67 26.80 -17.53
N GLY A 239 0.58 26.33 -17.54
CA GLY A 239 1.61 26.67 -16.54
C GLY A 239 2.46 25.50 -16.05
N LEU A 240 2.02 24.26 -16.28
CA LEU A 240 2.78 23.05 -15.93
C LEU A 240 3.69 22.60 -17.10
N PRO A 241 4.84 21.95 -16.81
CA PRO A 241 5.75 21.44 -17.83
C PRO A 241 5.04 20.41 -18.73
N ARG A 242 5.45 20.36 -20.00
CA ARG A 242 4.90 19.40 -20.97
C ARG A 242 5.16 18.00 -20.48
N VAL A 243 4.10 17.23 -20.32
CA VAL A 243 4.20 15.83 -19.93
C VAL A 243 4.33 15.03 -21.22
N ARG A 244 5.47 14.34 -21.38
CA ARG A 244 5.65 13.40 -22.49
C ARG A 244 4.75 12.21 -22.18
N THR A 245 4.02 11.66 -23.12
CA THR A 245 3.36 10.36 -22.96
C THR A 245 4.08 9.42 -23.92
N CYS A 246 4.88 8.50 -23.36
CA CYS A 246 5.17 7.25 -24.07
C CYS A 246 3.91 6.37 -23.94
N TRP A 247 3.55 5.75 -25.05
CA TRP A 247 2.57 4.68 -25.17
C TRP A 247 3.28 3.48 -25.80
#